data_AF-A0A2N6A9R6-F1
#
_entry.id   AF-A0A2N6A9R6-F1
#
_cell.length_a   1.000
_cell.length_b   1.000
_cell.length_c   1.000
_cell.angle_alpha   90.00
_cell.angle_beta   90.00
_cell.angle_gamma   90.00
#
_symmetry.space_group_name_H-M   'P 1'
#
loop_
_entity.id
_entity.type
_entity.pdbx_description
1 polymer ?
#
loop_
_entity_poly.entity_id
_entity_poly.type
_entity_poly.pdbx_seq_one_letter_code
_entity_poly.pdbx_strand_id
1 'polypeptide(L)'
;MKKIFLILFIIIFMPLLSGCSLLDFFYDQEVQEKVNTGDPSSCKDLETGEQQSNCYGDIAEDKDDIRVCGMMDRDYDQDECRFKIIKKQSDPDMCSNLVTVRSNADCYFYFAQENEDDKLCDLIAGDDTKAGECFKGIALKKNDEKICLGIVKPYLLKSCVMSIALNKKDSKICENIENEYDRETCIKRVAEEAGDITACAKLNNQDAKDECILSFATKFNDDDMCEEIKNKITKDQCWFKVARDIGDESICDRMIDDGQAIGCFSALAKVKNNIELCFEIDQSNNMFGACVEEIAKLNKDSKYCNEIKDDKVAYGCYYKTALEAGDASHCQWIESNGTRDKCYHNVAVTKKDTAVCINIQDEHEKNNCENYTELNELQGN
;
A
#
# COMPACT_ATOMS: atom_id res chain seq x y z
N MET A 1 -8.40 -42.14 53.40
CA MET A 1 -6.93 -41.93 53.43
C MET A 1 -6.23 -42.26 52.09
N LYS A 2 -6.82 -41.94 50.92
CA LYS A 2 -6.16 -42.15 49.60
C LYS A 2 -6.15 -40.93 48.66
N LYS A 3 -6.63 -39.77 49.10
CA LYS A 3 -6.66 -38.54 48.28
C LYS A 3 -5.61 -37.48 48.66
N ILE A 4 -4.91 -37.65 49.78
CA ILE A 4 -3.86 -36.71 50.24
C ILE A 4 -2.49 -37.05 49.63
N PHE A 5 -2.27 -38.29 49.18
CA PHE A 5 -0.99 -38.71 48.59
C PHE A 5 -0.78 -38.25 47.14
N LEU A 6 -1.83 -37.81 46.43
CA LEU A 6 -1.70 -37.43 45.02
C LEU A 6 -1.29 -35.95 44.83
N ILE A 7 -1.52 -35.09 45.83
CA ILE A 7 -1.22 -33.65 45.74
C ILE A 7 0.26 -33.37 46.13
N LEU A 8 0.85 -34.20 46.98
CA LEU A 8 2.26 -34.10 47.37
C LEU A 8 3.24 -34.55 46.27
N PHE A 9 2.78 -35.32 45.28
CA PHE A 9 3.62 -35.76 44.17
C PHE A 9 3.73 -34.73 43.03
N ILE A 10 2.81 -33.75 42.98
CA ILE A 10 2.78 -32.71 41.93
C ILE A 10 3.70 -31.54 42.28
N ILE A 11 3.91 -31.22 43.57
CA ILE A 11 4.76 -30.10 43.99
C ILE A 11 6.27 -30.41 43.84
N ILE A 12 6.66 -31.69 43.83
CA ILE A 12 8.07 -32.10 43.74
C ILE A 12 8.53 -32.33 42.29
N PHE A 13 7.61 -32.58 41.35
CA PHE A 13 7.97 -32.93 39.95
C PHE A 13 7.73 -31.81 38.92
N MET A 14 7.11 -30.69 39.29
CA MET A 14 6.86 -29.56 38.39
C MET A 14 8.06 -28.63 38.07
N PRO A 15 9.24 -28.66 38.74
CA PRO A 15 10.39 -27.84 38.31
C PRO A 15 11.11 -28.39 37.07
N LEU A 16 10.84 -29.62 36.64
CA LEU A 16 11.64 -30.27 35.58
C LEU A 16 11.26 -29.87 34.14
N LEU A 17 10.28 -28.97 33.96
CA LEU A 17 9.86 -28.51 32.63
C LEU A 17 10.25 -27.05 32.33
N SER A 18 10.79 -26.29 33.29
CA SER A 18 11.21 -24.90 33.05
C SER A 18 12.68 -24.74 32.72
N GLY A 19 13.49 -25.82 32.74
CA GLY A 19 14.93 -25.71 32.43
C GLY A 19 15.75 -24.87 33.42
N CYS A 20 15.15 -24.33 34.48
CA CYS A 20 15.89 -23.74 35.60
C CYS A 20 16.57 -24.87 36.36
N SER A 21 17.89 -24.91 36.29
CA SER A 21 18.68 -25.85 37.04
C SER A 21 18.64 -25.46 38.53
N LEU A 22 18.74 -26.44 39.45
CA LEU A 22 18.93 -26.14 40.88
C LEU A 22 20.20 -25.30 41.14
N LEU A 23 21.13 -25.28 40.18
CA LEU A 23 22.31 -24.41 40.21
C LEU A 23 21.94 -22.93 40.11
N ASP A 24 20.93 -22.55 39.31
CA ASP A 24 20.49 -21.16 39.16
C ASP A 24 19.89 -20.59 40.46
N PHE A 25 19.29 -21.44 41.30
CA PHE A 25 18.71 -21.02 42.58
C PHE A 25 19.76 -20.81 43.68
N PHE A 26 20.87 -21.56 43.66
CA PHE A 26 22.00 -21.33 44.59
C PHE A 26 22.94 -20.24 44.09
N TYR A 27 23.02 -20.04 42.77
CA TYR A 27 23.82 -19.00 42.10
C TYR A 27 23.45 -17.59 42.57
N ASP A 28 22.17 -17.35 42.82
CA ASP A 28 21.65 -16.07 43.32
C ASP A 28 21.96 -15.85 44.82
N GLN A 29 22.14 -16.91 45.61
CA GLN A 29 22.24 -16.78 47.06
C GLN A 29 23.55 -16.12 47.51
N GLU A 30 24.67 -16.48 46.89
CA GLU A 30 25.97 -15.88 47.21
C GLU A 30 26.04 -14.41 46.77
N VAL A 31 25.52 -14.10 45.57
CA VAL A 31 25.37 -12.72 45.08
C VAL A 31 24.53 -11.90 46.06
N GLN A 32 23.36 -12.41 46.45
CA GLN A 32 22.48 -11.70 47.37
C GLN A 32 23.10 -11.48 48.75
N GLU A 33 23.87 -12.43 49.28
CA GLU A 33 24.59 -12.25 50.55
C GLU A 33 25.56 -11.06 50.46
N LYS A 34 26.30 -10.94 49.35
CA LYS A 34 27.21 -9.82 49.10
C LYS A 34 26.44 -8.50 48.92
N VAL A 35 25.38 -8.50 48.12
CA VAL A 35 24.50 -7.32 47.92
C VAL A 35 23.96 -6.80 49.25
N ASN A 36 23.52 -7.69 50.14
CA ASN A 36 23.00 -7.34 51.46
C ASN A 36 24.03 -6.64 52.37
N THR A 37 25.34 -6.80 52.12
CA THR A 37 26.36 -6.02 52.83
C THR A 37 26.36 -4.55 52.42
N GLY A 38 25.91 -4.26 51.20
CA GLY A 38 25.97 -2.98 50.54
C GLY A 38 27.38 -2.50 50.20
N ASP A 39 28.44 -3.25 50.49
CA ASP A 39 29.81 -2.85 50.17
C ASP A 39 30.18 -3.36 48.76
N PRO A 40 30.37 -2.47 47.75
CA PRO A 40 30.75 -2.89 46.40
C PRO A 40 32.01 -3.75 46.38
N SER A 41 32.98 -3.49 47.27
CA SER A 41 34.24 -4.23 47.27
C SER A 41 34.06 -5.73 47.52
N SER A 42 32.96 -6.12 48.17
CA SER A 42 32.61 -7.52 48.45
C SER A 42 32.26 -8.32 47.19
N CYS A 43 31.84 -7.65 46.10
CA CYS A 43 31.50 -8.29 44.83
C CYS A 43 32.73 -8.83 44.10
N LYS A 44 33.93 -8.28 44.35
CA LYS A 44 35.16 -8.68 43.65
C LYS A 44 35.56 -10.13 43.87
N ASP A 45 35.10 -10.73 44.97
CA ASP A 45 35.42 -12.10 45.34
C ASP A 45 34.59 -13.15 44.58
N LEU A 46 33.58 -12.71 43.80
CA LEU A 46 32.71 -13.62 43.05
C LEU A 46 33.44 -14.27 41.88
N GLU A 47 33.09 -15.54 41.61
CA GLU A 47 33.86 -16.42 40.71
C GLU A 47 33.79 -16.00 39.24
N THR A 48 32.64 -15.46 38.80
CA THR A 48 32.40 -15.12 37.40
C THR A 48 32.16 -13.63 37.20
N GLY A 49 32.58 -13.11 36.04
CA GLY A 49 32.33 -11.70 35.68
C GLY A 49 30.84 -11.34 35.64
N GLU A 50 29.96 -12.29 35.33
CA GLU A 50 28.50 -12.08 35.35
C GLU A 50 27.97 -11.90 36.78
N GLN A 51 28.39 -12.74 37.73
CA GLN A 51 28.05 -12.56 39.15
C GLN A 51 28.55 -11.23 39.69
N GLN A 52 29.77 -10.84 39.31
CA GLN A 52 30.34 -9.55 39.68
C GLN A 52 29.48 -8.41 39.14
N SER A 53 29.16 -8.41 37.83
CA SER A 53 28.31 -7.39 37.22
C SER A 53 26.92 -7.30 37.87
N ASN A 54 26.27 -8.43 38.15
CA ASN A 54 24.96 -8.42 38.82
C ASN A 54 25.07 -7.86 40.25
N CYS A 55 26.04 -8.31 41.04
CA CYS A 55 26.28 -7.84 42.40
C CYS A 55 26.53 -6.33 42.46
N TYR A 56 27.40 -5.79 41.59
CA TYR A 56 27.64 -4.36 41.51
C TYR A 56 26.37 -3.61 41.09
N GLY A 57 25.59 -4.16 40.15
CA GLY A 57 24.35 -3.55 39.66
C GLY A 57 23.31 -3.39 40.75
N ASP A 58 23.04 -4.46 41.51
CA ASP A 58 22.05 -4.45 42.59
C ASP A 58 22.45 -3.50 43.72
N ILE A 59 23.73 -3.51 44.12
CA ILE A 59 24.24 -2.54 45.12
C ILE A 59 24.10 -1.10 44.60
N ALA A 60 24.41 -0.85 43.33
CA ALA A 60 24.29 0.48 42.74
C ALA A 60 22.83 0.98 42.74
N GLU A 61 21.88 0.10 42.42
CA GLU A 61 20.45 0.40 42.40
C GLU A 61 19.88 0.62 43.82
N ASP A 62 20.23 -0.24 44.77
CA ASP A 62 19.80 -0.14 46.17
C ASP A 62 20.30 1.13 46.84
N LYS A 63 21.53 1.55 46.51
CA LYS A 63 22.16 2.75 47.06
C LYS A 63 21.96 4.01 46.24
N ASP A 64 21.40 3.89 45.04
CA ASP A 64 21.27 4.98 44.08
C ASP A 64 22.64 5.65 43.76
N ASP A 65 23.72 4.84 43.74
CA ASP A 65 25.11 5.32 43.54
C ASP A 65 25.66 4.86 42.19
N ILE A 66 25.51 5.74 41.20
CA ILE A 66 25.94 5.52 39.81
C ILE A 66 27.44 5.19 39.66
N ARG A 67 28.28 5.54 40.65
CA ARG A 67 29.72 5.29 40.59
C ARG A 67 30.04 3.81 40.77
N VAL A 68 29.17 3.05 41.45
CA VAL A 68 29.32 1.61 41.65
C VAL A 68 29.28 0.87 40.31
N CYS A 69 28.45 1.32 39.36
CA CYS A 69 28.42 0.75 38.01
C CYS A 69 29.78 0.82 37.30
N GLY A 70 30.64 1.79 37.64
CA GLY A 70 31.98 1.91 37.07
C GLY A 70 32.98 0.83 37.54
N MET A 71 32.58 -0.04 38.47
CA MET A 71 33.40 -1.16 38.94
C MET A 71 33.26 -2.42 38.07
N MET A 72 32.33 -2.44 37.11
CA MET A 72 32.15 -3.55 36.18
C MET A 72 33.16 -3.49 35.03
N ASP A 73 33.57 -4.64 34.51
CA ASP A 73 34.63 -4.70 33.49
C ASP A 73 34.17 -4.31 32.08
N ARG A 74 32.92 -4.61 31.70
CA ARG A 74 32.41 -4.37 30.34
C ARG A 74 31.65 -3.06 30.28
N ASP A 75 32.03 -2.17 29.36
CA ASP A 75 31.35 -0.88 29.12
C ASP A 75 29.83 -1.02 28.94
N TYR A 76 29.39 -2.10 28.29
CA TYR A 76 27.97 -2.42 28.11
C TYR A 76 27.25 -2.64 29.44
N ASP A 77 27.84 -3.43 30.35
CA ASP A 77 27.26 -3.70 31.67
C ASP A 77 27.23 -2.43 32.53
N GLN A 78 28.30 -1.62 32.44
CA GLN A 78 28.35 -0.31 33.10
C GLN A 78 27.19 0.57 32.61
N ASP A 79 26.99 0.68 31.30
CA ASP A 79 25.94 1.50 30.70
C ASP A 79 24.55 1.04 31.10
N GLU A 80 24.29 -0.27 31.08
CA GLU A 80 23.00 -0.82 31.49
C GLU A 80 22.70 -0.53 32.96
N CYS A 81 23.68 -0.73 33.84
CA CYS A 81 23.59 -0.39 35.26
C CYS A 81 23.31 1.10 35.46
N ARG A 82 24.11 1.97 34.83
CA ARG A 82 23.95 3.43 34.94
C ARG A 82 22.58 3.86 34.43
N PHE A 83 22.11 3.31 33.31
CA PHE A 83 20.82 3.70 32.74
C PHE A 83 19.63 3.37 33.64
N LYS A 84 19.65 2.25 34.39
CA LYS A 84 18.63 1.94 35.39
C LYS A 84 18.55 3.03 36.47
N ILE A 85 19.70 3.45 36.99
CA ILE A 85 19.80 4.51 38.00
C ILE A 85 19.32 5.85 37.43
N ILE A 86 19.76 6.20 36.22
CA ILE A 86 19.35 7.45 35.56
C ILE A 86 17.82 7.50 35.38
N LYS A 87 17.19 6.39 34.96
CA LYS A 87 15.73 6.30 34.88
C LYS A 87 15.05 6.50 36.23
N LYS A 88 15.55 5.84 37.28
CA LYS A 88 15.04 5.96 38.65
C LYS A 88 15.10 7.41 39.15
N GLN A 89 16.16 8.12 38.82
CA GLN A 89 16.34 9.53 39.18
C GLN A 89 15.57 10.49 38.26
N SER A 90 15.19 10.04 37.06
CA SER A 90 14.50 10.85 36.04
C SER A 90 15.25 12.12 35.66
N ASP A 91 16.58 12.04 35.63
CA ASP A 91 17.48 13.16 35.29
C ASP A 91 18.21 12.91 33.96
N PRO A 92 17.75 13.51 32.85
CA PRO A 92 18.35 13.32 31.53
C PRO A 92 19.80 13.79 31.43
N ASP A 93 20.23 14.76 32.25
CA ASP A 93 21.60 15.29 32.19
C ASP A 93 22.62 14.20 32.56
N MET A 94 22.20 13.22 33.36
CA MET A 94 23.04 12.08 33.73
C MET A 94 23.30 11.10 32.57
N CYS A 95 22.58 11.19 31.44
CA CYS A 95 22.86 10.38 30.26
C CYS A 95 24.31 10.56 29.77
N SER A 96 24.93 11.74 29.99
CA SER A 96 26.35 11.98 29.69
C SER A 96 27.32 11.09 30.46
N ASN A 97 26.87 10.42 31.52
CA ASN A 97 27.68 9.48 32.30
C ASN A 97 27.79 8.09 31.65
N LEU A 98 27.07 7.83 30.56
CA LEU A 98 27.19 6.58 29.82
C LEU A 98 28.49 6.56 29.00
N VAL A 99 29.16 5.41 29.01
CA VAL A 99 30.46 5.16 28.40
C VAL A 99 30.35 5.11 26.89
N THR A 100 29.41 4.32 26.36
CA THR A 100 29.30 4.15 24.92
C THR A 100 28.43 5.23 24.29
N VAL A 101 28.85 5.71 23.12
CA VAL A 101 28.09 6.70 22.34
C VAL A 101 26.67 6.20 22.03
N ARG A 102 26.52 4.89 21.80
CA ARG A 102 25.23 4.28 21.50
C ARG A 102 24.28 4.33 22.70
N SER A 103 24.73 3.91 23.89
CA SER A 103 23.90 3.95 25.10
C SER A 103 23.55 5.38 25.50
N ASN A 104 24.50 6.31 25.36
CA ASN A 104 24.25 7.74 25.56
C ASN A 104 23.13 8.26 24.66
N ALA A 105 23.18 7.94 23.36
CA ALA A 105 22.13 8.26 22.39
C ALA A 105 20.77 7.61 22.72
N ASP A 106 20.76 6.34 23.14
CA ASP A 106 19.54 5.63 23.55
C ASP A 106 18.91 6.24 24.81
N CYS A 107 19.73 6.71 25.75
CA CYS A 107 19.29 7.37 26.98
C CYS A 107 18.60 8.71 26.69
N TYR A 108 19.25 9.58 25.91
CA TYR A 108 18.62 10.86 25.52
C TYR A 108 17.36 10.65 24.69
N PHE A 109 17.35 9.68 23.77
CA PHE A 109 16.14 9.34 23.02
C PHE A 109 14.97 8.95 23.93
N TYR A 110 15.23 8.10 24.93
CA TYR A 110 14.20 7.68 25.90
C TYR A 110 13.60 8.88 26.63
N PHE A 111 14.43 9.73 27.23
CA PHE A 111 13.92 10.89 27.98
C PHE A 111 13.29 11.96 27.10
N ALA A 112 13.80 12.18 25.89
CA ALA A 112 13.18 13.07 24.92
C ALA A 112 11.74 12.63 24.61
N GLN A 113 11.52 11.33 24.43
CA GLN A 113 10.18 10.78 24.15
C GLN A 113 9.26 10.79 25.35
N GLU A 114 9.77 10.46 26.54
CA GLU A 114 9.02 10.39 27.79
C GLU A 114 8.58 11.78 28.26
N ASN A 115 9.50 12.74 28.21
CA ASN A 115 9.26 14.12 28.66
C ASN A 115 8.69 15.02 27.54
N GLU A 116 8.60 14.48 26.32
CA GLU A 116 8.31 15.22 25.09
C GLU A 116 9.24 16.43 24.88
N ASP A 117 10.48 16.38 25.36
CA ASP A 117 11.46 17.47 25.26
C ASP A 117 12.32 17.31 24.02
N ASP A 118 12.04 18.10 22.98
CA ASP A 118 12.75 18.07 21.71
C ASP A 118 14.22 18.51 21.83
N LYS A 119 14.57 19.29 22.85
CA LYS A 119 15.96 19.74 23.06
C LYS A 119 16.89 18.58 23.42
N LEU A 120 16.34 17.51 24.00
CA LEU A 120 17.12 16.31 24.30
C LEU A 120 17.49 15.55 23.02
N CYS A 121 16.74 15.73 21.92
CA CYS A 121 17.10 15.14 20.63
C CYS A 121 18.40 15.75 20.05
N ASP A 122 18.70 17.02 20.35
CA ASP A 122 19.96 17.68 19.94
C ASP A 122 21.19 17.03 20.59
N LEU A 123 21.02 16.35 21.73
CA LEU A 123 22.10 15.70 22.48
C LEU A 123 22.41 14.29 21.95
N ILE A 124 21.63 13.76 20.99
CA ILE A 124 21.84 12.46 20.37
C ILE A 124 22.99 12.57 19.35
N ALA A 125 24.20 12.26 19.80
CA ALA A 125 25.40 12.32 18.97
C ALA A 125 25.68 11.01 18.21
N GLY A 126 26.26 11.12 17.01
CA GLY A 126 26.77 9.98 16.24
C GLY A 126 25.72 9.17 15.47
N ASP A 127 24.43 9.50 15.59
CA ASP A 127 23.33 8.85 14.87
C ASP A 127 22.24 9.86 14.48
N ASP A 128 22.47 10.56 13.36
CA ASP A 128 21.51 11.51 12.79
C ASP A 128 20.13 10.89 12.51
N THR A 129 20.07 9.58 12.26
CA THR A 129 18.80 8.89 11.98
C THR A 129 17.99 8.79 13.25
N LYS A 130 18.62 8.38 14.35
CA LYS A 130 17.98 8.32 15.67
C LYS A 130 17.58 9.71 16.19
N ALA A 131 18.45 10.71 16.02
CA ALA A 131 18.12 12.10 16.34
C ALA A 131 16.91 12.58 15.51
N GLY A 132 16.89 12.28 14.20
CA GLY A 132 15.77 12.62 13.32
C GLY A 132 14.44 11.93 13.71
N GLU A 133 14.47 10.64 14.06
CA GLU A 133 13.29 9.91 14.55
C GLU A 133 12.82 10.43 15.91
N CYS A 134 13.75 10.89 16.77
CA CYS A 134 13.43 11.54 18.04
C CYS A 134 12.58 12.80 17.81
N PHE A 135 13.08 13.73 17.00
CA PHE A 135 12.35 14.94 16.63
C PHE A 135 11.01 14.62 16.00
N LYS A 136 10.97 13.69 15.05
CA LYS A 136 9.72 13.29 14.38
C LYS A 136 8.69 12.74 15.35
N GLY A 137 9.10 11.87 16.28
CA GLY A 137 8.20 11.31 17.29
C GLY A 137 7.55 12.39 18.15
N ILE A 138 8.34 13.36 18.62
CA ILE A 138 7.84 14.45 19.46
C ILE A 138 6.98 15.42 18.64
N ALA A 139 7.42 15.78 17.43
CA ALA A 139 6.67 16.63 16.51
C ALA A 139 5.26 16.09 16.27
N LEU A 140 5.12 14.78 16.06
CA LEU A 140 3.84 14.12 15.85
C LEU A 140 2.95 14.12 17.10
N LYS A 141 3.51 13.83 18.27
CA LYS A 141 2.77 13.86 19.55
C LYS A 141 2.24 15.27 19.86
N LYS A 142 3.08 16.28 19.70
CA LYS A 142 2.72 17.69 19.93
C LYS A 142 1.96 18.33 18.76
N ASN A 143 1.92 17.67 17.61
CA ASN A 143 1.44 18.22 16.35
C ASN A 143 2.08 19.60 16.05
N ASP A 144 3.41 19.71 16.17
CA ASP A 144 4.17 20.95 15.96
C ASP A 144 5.22 20.77 14.86
N GLU A 145 5.01 21.42 13.71
CA GLU A 145 5.89 21.33 12.55
C GLU A 145 7.27 21.94 12.79
N LYS A 146 7.41 22.87 13.76
CA LYS A 146 8.70 23.53 14.02
C LYS A 146 9.73 22.56 14.56
N ILE A 147 9.28 21.53 15.28
CA ILE A 147 10.14 20.47 15.82
C ILE A 147 10.76 19.65 14.69
N CYS A 148 10.06 19.47 13.56
CA CYS A 148 10.63 18.80 12.39
C CYS A 148 11.90 19.49 11.85
N LEU A 149 12.06 20.81 12.08
CA LEU A 149 13.21 21.58 11.58
C LEU A 149 14.53 21.20 12.25
N GLY A 150 14.51 20.47 13.38
CA GLY A 150 15.70 19.87 13.98
C GLY A 150 16.25 18.66 13.20
N ILE A 151 15.49 18.14 12.22
CA ILE A 151 15.87 16.94 11.47
C ILE A 151 16.84 17.29 10.33
N VAL A 152 18.06 16.76 10.44
CA VAL A 152 19.12 16.96 9.42
C VAL A 152 18.89 16.13 8.16
N LYS A 153 18.39 14.89 8.28
CA LYS A 153 18.20 13.98 7.13
C LYS A 153 16.99 14.41 6.29
N PRO A 154 17.16 14.78 5.00
CA PRO A 154 16.07 15.33 4.20
C PRO A 154 14.84 14.42 4.07
N TYR A 155 15.04 13.10 3.95
CA TYR A 155 13.93 12.15 3.82
C TYR A 155 13.11 12.03 5.13
N LEU A 156 13.75 12.15 6.29
CA LEU A 156 13.07 12.16 7.59
C LEU A 156 12.36 13.49 7.82
N LEU A 157 13.00 14.61 7.47
CA LEU A 157 12.40 15.95 7.52
C LEU A 157 11.11 15.98 6.68
N LYS A 158 11.20 15.56 5.42
CA LYS A 158 10.04 15.42 4.52
C LYS A 158 8.95 14.57 5.15
N SER A 159 9.29 13.40 5.69
CA SER A 159 8.32 12.49 6.31
C SER A 159 7.61 13.13 7.52
N CYS A 160 8.36 13.85 8.37
CA CYS A 160 7.84 14.58 9.52
C CYS A 160 6.89 15.69 9.08
N VAL A 161 7.38 16.61 8.25
CA VAL A 161 6.64 17.77 7.74
C VAL A 161 5.35 17.35 7.05
N MET A 162 5.40 16.35 6.16
CA MET A 162 4.22 15.86 5.43
C MET A 162 3.18 15.25 6.37
N SER A 163 3.59 14.53 7.42
CA SER A 163 2.67 13.94 8.38
C SER A 163 1.93 15.01 9.19
N ILE A 164 2.65 16.04 9.65
CA ILE A 164 2.04 17.18 10.36
C ILE A 164 1.13 17.99 9.43
N ALA A 165 1.57 18.25 8.20
CA ALA A 165 0.77 18.97 7.21
C ALA A 165 -0.56 18.27 6.91
N LEU A 166 -0.56 16.94 6.82
CA LEU A 166 -1.77 16.12 6.66
C LEU A 166 -2.66 16.17 7.91
N ASN A 167 -2.09 16.02 9.10
CA ASN A 167 -2.84 16.08 10.36
C ASN A 167 -3.52 17.44 10.56
N LYS A 168 -2.82 18.53 10.20
CA LYS A 168 -3.35 19.91 10.28
C LYS A 168 -4.19 20.32 9.09
N LYS A 169 -4.15 19.55 8.00
CA LYS A 169 -4.75 19.90 6.69
C LYS A 169 -4.28 21.29 6.20
N ASP A 170 -3.01 21.63 6.44
CA ASP A 170 -2.42 22.91 6.06
C ASP A 170 -1.23 22.73 5.10
N SER A 171 -1.46 23.07 3.83
CA SER A 171 -0.46 22.94 2.77
C SER A 171 0.72 23.91 2.92
N LYS A 172 0.60 24.98 3.71
CA LYS A 172 1.71 25.92 3.95
C LYS A 172 2.87 25.26 4.70
N ILE A 173 2.59 24.24 5.50
CA ILE A 173 3.61 23.50 6.24
C ILE A 173 4.59 22.80 5.29
N CYS A 174 4.14 22.41 4.10
CA CYS A 174 4.99 21.82 3.06
C CYS A 174 6.07 22.78 2.54
N GLU A 175 5.98 24.09 2.77
CA GLU A 175 7.00 25.08 2.37
C GLU A 175 8.35 24.81 3.05
N ASN A 176 8.36 24.08 4.18
CA ASN A 176 9.57 23.66 4.88
C ASN A 176 10.33 22.52 4.18
N ILE A 177 9.82 21.99 3.06
CA ILE A 177 10.49 20.98 2.25
C ILE A 177 11.30 21.68 1.16
N GLU A 178 12.63 21.51 1.20
CA GLU A 178 13.56 22.14 0.26
C GLU A 178 13.39 21.62 -1.17
N ASN A 179 13.39 20.28 -1.34
CA ASN A 179 13.22 19.65 -2.64
C ASN A 179 11.85 19.97 -3.22
N GLU A 180 11.83 20.58 -4.41
CA GLU A 180 10.62 21.06 -5.06
C GLU A 180 9.62 19.93 -5.36
N TYR A 181 10.09 18.80 -5.91
CA TYR A 181 9.23 17.65 -6.21
C TYR A 181 8.56 17.09 -4.95
N ASP A 182 9.31 16.97 -3.86
CA ASP A 182 8.78 16.49 -2.59
C ASP A 182 7.80 17.48 -1.96
N ARG A 183 8.07 18.79 -2.09
CA ARG A 183 7.18 19.86 -1.65
C ARG A 183 5.86 19.85 -2.43
N GLU A 184 5.93 19.75 -3.75
CA GLU A 184 4.74 19.65 -4.62
C GLU A 184 3.92 18.40 -4.29
N THR A 185 4.57 17.26 -4.07
CA THR A 185 3.92 16.02 -3.61
C THR A 185 3.21 16.20 -2.27
N CYS A 186 3.85 16.89 -1.32
CA CYS A 186 3.25 17.21 -0.03
C CYS A 186 2.00 18.10 -0.20
N ILE A 187 2.11 19.18 -0.98
CA ILE A 187 1.01 20.11 -1.24
C ILE A 187 -0.18 19.38 -1.86
N LYS A 188 0.05 18.56 -2.88
CA LYS A 188 -1.00 17.79 -3.56
C LYS A 188 -1.76 16.87 -2.58
N ARG A 189 -1.03 16.10 -1.78
CA ARG A 189 -1.65 15.18 -0.80
C ARG A 189 -2.46 15.92 0.27
N VAL A 190 -1.92 17.04 0.77
CA VAL A 190 -2.63 17.85 1.76
C VAL A 190 -3.87 18.49 1.16
N ALA A 191 -3.78 18.99 -0.08
CA ALA A 191 -4.92 19.53 -0.82
C ALA A 191 -6.05 18.49 -0.91
N GLU A 192 -5.73 17.28 -1.39
CA GLU A 192 -6.70 16.20 -1.57
C GLU A 192 -7.38 15.77 -0.26
N GLU A 193 -6.62 15.71 0.85
CA GLU A 193 -7.12 15.35 2.18
C GLU A 193 -7.92 16.50 2.83
N ALA A 194 -7.54 17.74 2.54
CA ALA A 194 -8.25 18.93 3.01
C ALA A 194 -9.49 19.27 2.18
N GLY A 195 -9.58 18.77 0.94
CA GLY A 195 -10.55 19.26 -0.04
C GLY A 195 -10.28 20.71 -0.47
N ASP A 196 -9.03 21.18 -0.35
CA ASP A 196 -8.63 22.55 -0.68
C ASP A 196 -7.99 22.61 -2.07
N ILE A 197 -8.82 22.79 -3.11
CA ILE A 197 -8.32 22.91 -4.49
C ILE A 197 -7.43 24.14 -4.69
N THR A 198 -7.60 25.19 -3.87
CA THR A 198 -6.81 26.42 -4.00
C THR A 198 -5.32 26.17 -3.73
N ALA A 199 -4.99 25.07 -3.03
CA ALA A 199 -3.63 24.62 -2.85
C ALA A 199 -2.95 24.16 -4.15
N CYS A 200 -3.70 23.65 -5.15
CA CYS A 200 -3.13 23.30 -6.46
C CYS A 200 -2.51 24.54 -7.15
N ALA A 201 -3.06 25.73 -6.94
CA ALA A 201 -2.52 26.97 -7.51
C ALA A 201 -1.11 27.31 -7.01
N LYS A 202 -0.72 26.79 -5.83
CA LYS A 202 0.60 27.00 -5.20
C LYS A 202 1.72 26.15 -5.79
N LEU A 203 1.38 25.15 -6.62
CA LEU A 203 2.39 24.35 -7.32
C LEU A 203 3.14 25.26 -8.32
N ASN A 204 4.37 24.92 -8.70
CA ASN A 204 5.11 25.70 -9.68
C ASN A 204 5.03 25.05 -11.05
N ASN A 205 5.19 23.73 -11.08
CA ASN A 205 5.13 22.94 -12.30
C ASN A 205 3.68 22.87 -12.84
N GLN A 206 3.50 23.17 -14.14
CA GLN A 206 2.17 23.16 -14.75
C GLN A 206 1.58 21.75 -14.87
N ASP A 207 2.39 20.72 -15.14
CA ASP A 207 1.92 19.34 -15.16
C ASP A 207 1.48 18.90 -13.75
N ALA A 208 2.20 19.30 -12.70
CA ALA A 208 1.79 19.05 -11.32
C ALA A 208 0.46 19.75 -10.96
N LYS A 209 0.24 20.98 -11.46
CA LYS A 209 -1.06 21.68 -11.32
C LYS A 209 -2.18 20.93 -11.99
N ASP A 210 -1.97 20.57 -13.25
CA ASP A 210 -2.95 19.88 -14.07
C ASP A 210 -3.31 18.51 -13.46
N GLU A 211 -2.32 17.77 -12.95
CA GLU A 211 -2.55 16.52 -12.22
C GLU A 211 -3.28 16.71 -10.87
N CYS A 212 -3.03 17.82 -10.17
CA CYS A 212 -3.72 18.15 -8.93
C CYS A 212 -5.19 18.46 -9.22
N ILE A 213 -5.47 19.27 -10.24
CA ILE A 213 -6.85 19.58 -10.67
C ILE A 213 -7.58 18.31 -11.12
N LEU A 214 -6.90 17.46 -11.91
CA LEU A 214 -7.44 16.16 -12.34
C LEU A 214 -7.84 15.28 -11.14
N SER A 215 -7.04 15.23 -10.07
CA SER A 215 -7.38 14.38 -8.91
C SER A 215 -8.59 14.92 -8.15
N PHE A 216 -8.79 16.24 -8.13
CA PHE A 216 -10.00 16.85 -7.58
C PHE A 216 -11.23 16.61 -8.46
N ALA A 217 -11.15 16.92 -9.75
CA ALA A 217 -12.24 16.74 -10.71
C ALA A 217 -12.80 15.32 -10.66
N THR A 218 -11.90 14.32 -10.63
CA THR A 218 -12.26 12.90 -10.57
C THR A 218 -12.78 12.47 -9.19
N LYS A 219 -12.18 12.95 -8.10
CA LYS A 219 -12.65 12.63 -6.73
C LYS A 219 -14.04 13.18 -6.43
N PHE A 220 -14.35 14.37 -6.94
CA PHE A 220 -15.60 15.07 -6.67
C PHE A 220 -16.61 14.97 -7.81
N ASN A 221 -16.25 14.30 -8.92
CA ASN A 221 -17.06 14.20 -10.12
C ASN A 221 -17.51 15.56 -10.66
N ASP A 222 -16.58 16.51 -10.70
CA ASP A 222 -16.79 17.88 -11.16
C ASP A 222 -16.05 18.06 -12.49
N ASP A 223 -16.80 18.02 -13.60
CA ASP A 223 -16.25 18.12 -14.95
C ASP A 223 -15.87 19.55 -15.35
N ASP A 224 -16.43 20.56 -14.68
CA ASP A 224 -16.06 21.96 -14.89
C ASP A 224 -14.63 22.23 -14.43
N MET A 225 -14.15 21.53 -13.39
CA MET A 225 -12.75 21.60 -12.98
C MET A 225 -11.78 21.17 -14.09
N CYS A 226 -12.18 20.25 -14.97
CA CYS A 226 -11.34 19.85 -16.10
C CYS A 226 -11.03 21.03 -17.03
N GLU A 227 -11.86 22.09 -17.06
CA GLU A 227 -11.60 23.30 -17.87
C GLU A 227 -10.33 24.06 -17.45
N GLU A 228 -9.95 23.94 -16.18
CA GLU A 228 -8.78 24.63 -15.62
C GLU A 228 -7.45 23.96 -16.02
N ILE A 229 -7.51 22.72 -16.51
CA ILE A 229 -6.34 21.95 -16.95
C ILE A 229 -5.81 22.49 -18.27
N LYS A 230 -4.51 22.84 -18.31
CA LYS A 230 -3.89 23.42 -19.51
C LYS A 230 -3.35 22.37 -20.48
N ASN A 231 -2.80 21.28 -19.98
CA ASN A 231 -2.30 20.18 -20.78
C ASN A 231 -3.48 19.43 -21.42
N LYS A 232 -3.56 19.48 -22.75
CA LYS A 232 -4.68 18.89 -23.51
C LYS A 232 -4.88 17.40 -23.25
N ILE A 233 -3.79 16.64 -23.13
CA ILE A 233 -3.87 15.19 -22.88
C ILE A 233 -4.43 14.94 -21.48
N THR A 234 -3.92 15.64 -20.47
CA THR A 234 -4.43 15.55 -19.09
C THR A 234 -5.89 16.01 -19.00
N LYS A 235 -6.28 17.01 -19.81
CA LYS A 235 -7.64 17.54 -19.89
C LYS A 235 -8.63 16.49 -20.42
N ASP A 236 -8.30 15.85 -21.54
CA ASP A 236 -9.14 14.77 -22.09
C ASP A 236 -9.22 13.57 -21.14
N GLN A 237 -8.10 13.23 -20.47
CA GLN A 237 -8.10 12.20 -19.43
C GLN A 237 -9.00 12.55 -18.24
N CYS A 238 -9.10 13.83 -17.90
CA CYS A 238 -10.00 14.34 -16.85
C CYS A 238 -11.45 14.11 -17.23
N TRP A 239 -11.87 14.65 -18.37
CA TRP A 239 -13.21 14.46 -18.89
C TRP A 239 -13.58 12.99 -19.05
N PHE A 240 -12.66 12.15 -19.54
CA PHE A 240 -12.92 10.73 -19.73
C PHE A 240 -13.24 10.01 -18.42
N LYS A 241 -12.47 10.29 -17.37
CA LYS A 241 -12.69 9.70 -16.06
C LYS A 241 -13.99 10.19 -15.44
N VAL A 242 -14.25 11.50 -15.47
CA VAL A 242 -15.49 12.08 -14.91
C VAL A 242 -16.72 11.56 -15.67
N ALA A 243 -16.70 11.60 -17.01
CA ALA A 243 -17.76 11.07 -17.86
C ALA A 243 -18.12 9.62 -17.51
N ARG A 244 -17.10 8.76 -17.39
CA ARG A 244 -17.29 7.35 -17.04
C ARG A 244 -17.85 7.16 -15.64
N ASP A 245 -17.37 7.92 -14.67
CA ASP A 245 -17.72 7.73 -13.26
C ASP A 245 -19.14 8.27 -12.95
N ILE A 246 -19.61 9.31 -13.65
CA ILE A 246 -20.99 9.82 -13.54
C ILE A 246 -21.96 9.23 -14.57
N GLY A 247 -21.44 8.71 -15.68
CA GLY A 247 -22.23 8.17 -16.79
C GLY A 247 -22.87 9.22 -17.70
N ASP A 248 -22.27 10.40 -17.83
CA ASP A 248 -22.74 11.51 -18.68
C ASP A 248 -21.96 11.55 -19.99
N GLU A 249 -22.64 11.20 -21.08
CA GLU A 249 -22.08 11.20 -22.43
C GLU A 249 -21.77 12.58 -22.99
N SER A 250 -22.43 13.64 -22.52
CA SER A 250 -22.21 15.00 -23.02
C SER A 250 -20.80 15.52 -22.71
N ILE A 251 -20.13 14.90 -21.73
CA ILE A 251 -18.74 15.20 -21.41
C ILE A 251 -17.79 14.67 -22.51
N CYS A 252 -18.13 13.58 -23.19
CA CYS A 252 -17.31 13.06 -24.29
C CYS A 252 -17.19 14.06 -25.45
N ASP A 253 -18.23 14.87 -25.69
CA ASP A 253 -18.24 15.93 -26.71
C ASP A 253 -17.30 17.10 -26.39
N ARG A 254 -16.90 17.26 -25.12
CA ARG A 254 -15.99 18.33 -24.69
C ARG A 254 -14.52 18.01 -24.98
N MET A 255 -14.20 16.75 -25.28
CA MET A 255 -12.83 16.30 -25.50
C MET A 255 -12.21 16.92 -26.75
N ILE A 256 -10.90 17.14 -26.69
CA ILE A 256 -10.13 17.76 -27.76
C ILE A 256 -9.67 16.73 -28.78
N ASP A 257 -9.21 15.56 -28.33
CA ASP A 257 -8.78 14.47 -29.20
C ASP A 257 -9.97 13.57 -29.57
N ASP A 258 -10.26 13.49 -30.87
CA ASP A 258 -11.34 12.66 -31.42
C ASP A 258 -11.19 11.17 -31.00
N GLY A 259 -9.95 10.68 -30.88
CA GLY A 259 -9.68 9.32 -30.42
C GLY A 259 -10.10 9.10 -28.97
N GLN A 260 -9.84 10.07 -28.09
CA GLN A 260 -10.33 10.05 -26.70
C GLN A 260 -11.85 10.14 -26.63
N ALA A 261 -12.48 11.00 -27.44
CA ALA A 261 -13.94 11.12 -27.52
C ALA A 261 -14.59 9.80 -27.94
N ILE A 262 -14.08 9.17 -29.00
CA ILE A 262 -14.54 7.87 -29.48
C ILE A 262 -14.37 6.78 -28.40
N GLY A 263 -13.22 6.78 -27.72
CA GLY A 263 -12.98 5.88 -26.58
C GLY A 263 -13.97 6.10 -25.43
N CYS A 264 -14.32 7.35 -25.15
CA CYS A 264 -15.30 7.77 -24.14
C CYS A 264 -16.68 7.20 -24.45
N PHE A 265 -17.21 7.44 -25.65
CA PHE A 265 -18.50 6.89 -26.08
C PHE A 265 -18.54 5.37 -26.04
N SER A 266 -17.48 4.70 -26.52
CA SER A 266 -17.40 3.24 -26.47
C SER A 266 -17.38 2.69 -25.03
N ALA A 267 -16.64 3.35 -24.12
CA ALA A 267 -16.62 2.98 -22.72
C ALA A 267 -18.00 3.16 -22.05
N LEU A 268 -18.67 4.28 -22.32
CA LEU A 268 -20.01 4.56 -21.79
C LEU A 268 -21.08 3.63 -22.36
N ALA A 269 -21.01 3.30 -23.65
CA ALA A 269 -21.88 2.31 -24.27
C ALA A 269 -21.85 1.00 -23.47
N LYS A 270 -20.64 0.54 -23.11
CA LYS A 270 -20.45 -0.68 -22.33
C LYS A 270 -20.96 -0.56 -20.89
N VAL A 271 -20.61 0.52 -20.18
CA VAL A 271 -21.01 0.73 -18.79
C VAL A 271 -22.54 0.87 -18.66
N LYS A 272 -23.17 1.62 -19.58
CA LYS A 272 -24.62 1.85 -19.59
C LYS A 272 -25.39 0.74 -20.31
N ASN A 273 -24.69 -0.21 -20.94
CA ASN A 273 -25.25 -1.20 -21.84
C ASN A 273 -26.20 -0.58 -22.89
N ASN A 274 -25.76 0.52 -23.50
CA ASN A 274 -26.55 1.32 -24.44
C ASN A 274 -25.86 1.37 -25.80
N ILE A 275 -26.43 0.68 -26.80
CA ILE A 275 -25.90 0.67 -28.16
C ILE A 275 -25.95 2.02 -28.84
N GLU A 276 -26.89 2.90 -28.46
CA GLU A 276 -27.05 4.21 -29.11
C GLU A 276 -25.78 5.05 -29.00
N LEU A 277 -25.03 4.87 -27.91
CA LEU A 277 -23.74 5.55 -27.71
C LEU A 277 -22.66 5.09 -28.70
N CYS A 278 -22.76 3.89 -29.28
CA CYS A 278 -21.87 3.50 -30.36
C CYS A 278 -22.15 4.30 -31.65
N PHE A 279 -23.35 4.85 -31.85
CA PHE A 279 -23.68 5.63 -33.05
C PHE A 279 -23.13 7.05 -33.04
N GLU A 280 -22.64 7.54 -31.90
CA GLU A 280 -21.85 8.78 -31.82
C GLU A 280 -20.43 8.60 -32.41
N ILE A 281 -20.02 7.36 -32.70
CA ILE A 281 -18.76 7.04 -33.37
C ILE A 281 -19.01 6.94 -34.89
N ASP A 282 -18.20 7.63 -35.68
CA ASP A 282 -18.24 7.52 -37.15
C ASP A 282 -18.13 6.05 -37.59
N GLN A 283 -19.08 5.58 -38.40
CA GLN A 283 -19.14 4.18 -38.86
C GLN A 283 -17.94 3.73 -39.71
N SER A 284 -17.19 4.67 -40.29
CA SER A 284 -15.94 4.39 -40.99
C SER A 284 -14.76 4.15 -40.05
N ASN A 285 -14.89 4.56 -38.77
CA ASN A 285 -13.92 4.29 -37.74
C ASN A 285 -13.99 2.83 -37.30
N ASN A 286 -12.85 2.16 -37.19
CA ASN A 286 -12.77 0.76 -36.77
C ASN A 286 -13.29 0.52 -35.34
N MET A 287 -13.29 1.56 -34.48
CA MET A 287 -13.84 1.49 -33.13
C MET A 287 -15.37 1.38 -33.11
N PHE A 288 -16.08 1.82 -34.15
CA PHE A 288 -17.54 1.68 -34.23
C PHE A 288 -17.93 0.19 -34.15
N GLY A 289 -17.36 -0.63 -35.03
CA GLY A 289 -17.64 -2.07 -35.05
C GLY A 289 -17.18 -2.78 -33.77
N ALA A 290 -16.07 -2.33 -33.15
CA ALA A 290 -15.63 -2.86 -31.87
C ALA A 290 -16.61 -2.52 -30.72
N CYS A 291 -17.14 -1.30 -30.69
CA CYS A 291 -18.16 -0.88 -29.73
C CYS A 291 -19.42 -1.74 -29.86
N VAL A 292 -19.96 -1.86 -31.08
CA VAL A 292 -21.16 -2.66 -31.37
C VAL A 292 -20.94 -4.13 -31.00
N GLU A 293 -19.79 -4.70 -31.34
CA GLU A 293 -19.43 -6.08 -30.97
C GLU A 293 -19.45 -6.30 -29.45
N GLU A 294 -18.89 -5.38 -28.65
CA GLU A 294 -18.89 -5.50 -27.19
C GLU A 294 -20.33 -5.51 -26.63
N ILE A 295 -21.22 -4.66 -27.15
CA ILE A 295 -22.63 -4.62 -26.72
C ILE A 295 -23.40 -5.86 -27.18
N ALA A 296 -23.14 -6.35 -28.39
CA ALA A 296 -23.71 -7.60 -28.90
C ALA A 296 -23.35 -8.79 -28.01
N LYS A 297 -22.07 -8.92 -27.63
CA LYS A 297 -21.60 -9.97 -26.71
C LYS A 297 -22.23 -9.83 -25.33
N LEU A 298 -22.25 -8.61 -24.77
CA LEU A 298 -22.80 -8.36 -23.43
C LEU A 298 -24.28 -8.74 -23.33
N ASN A 299 -25.06 -8.44 -24.36
CA ASN A 299 -26.48 -8.78 -24.42
C ASN A 299 -26.78 -10.16 -25.00
N LYS A 300 -25.77 -10.85 -25.54
CA LYS A 300 -25.94 -12.06 -26.34
C LYS A 300 -26.98 -11.87 -27.45
N ASP A 301 -26.96 -10.70 -28.09
CA ASP A 301 -27.86 -10.36 -29.19
C ASP A 301 -27.05 -9.91 -30.41
N SER A 302 -26.92 -10.82 -31.36
CA SER A 302 -26.18 -10.57 -32.60
C SER A 302 -26.90 -9.65 -33.57
N LYS A 303 -28.16 -9.27 -33.33
CA LYS A 303 -28.88 -8.34 -34.21
C LYS A 303 -28.20 -6.98 -34.26
N TYR A 304 -27.53 -6.58 -33.18
CA TYR A 304 -26.73 -5.36 -33.14
C TYR A 304 -25.61 -5.36 -34.19
N CYS A 305 -25.07 -6.53 -34.57
CA CYS A 305 -24.05 -6.62 -35.61
C CYS A 305 -24.55 -6.20 -37.01
N ASN A 306 -25.88 -6.13 -37.22
CA ASN A 306 -26.47 -5.66 -38.49
C ASN A 306 -26.14 -4.18 -38.76
N GLU A 307 -25.79 -3.41 -37.72
CA GLU A 307 -25.45 -1.99 -37.84
C GLU A 307 -24.04 -1.77 -38.43
N ILE A 308 -23.22 -2.82 -38.52
CA ILE A 308 -21.85 -2.77 -39.03
C ILE A 308 -21.86 -2.95 -40.55
N LYS A 309 -21.42 -1.92 -41.29
CA LYS A 309 -21.38 -1.93 -42.77
C LYS A 309 -20.25 -2.77 -43.37
N ASP A 310 -19.13 -2.92 -42.67
CA ASP A 310 -18.01 -3.72 -43.15
C ASP A 310 -18.28 -5.21 -42.88
N ASP A 311 -18.49 -6.00 -43.93
CA ASP A 311 -18.83 -7.42 -43.85
C ASP A 311 -17.85 -8.24 -43.02
N LYS A 312 -16.55 -7.89 -43.04
CA LYS A 312 -15.52 -8.62 -42.31
C LYS A 312 -15.60 -8.31 -40.82
N VAL A 313 -15.85 -7.05 -40.45
CA VAL A 313 -16.05 -6.65 -39.06
C VAL A 313 -17.39 -7.20 -38.54
N ALA A 314 -18.46 -7.13 -39.34
CA ALA A 314 -19.76 -7.69 -39.01
C ALA A 314 -19.68 -9.21 -38.76
N TYR A 315 -19.00 -9.96 -39.63
CA TYR A 315 -18.72 -11.39 -39.42
C TYR A 315 -18.06 -11.65 -38.05
N GLY A 316 -17.02 -10.86 -37.71
CA GLY A 316 -16.35 -10.95 -36.43
C GLY A 316 -17.30 -10.76 -35.26
N CYS A 317 -18.22 -9.80 -35.38
CA CYS A 317 -19.26 -9.52 -34.39
C CYS A 317 -20.23 -10.70 -34.20
N TYR A 318 -20.82 -11.23 -35.29
CA TYR A 318 -21.74 -12.38 -35.19
C TYR A 318 -21.06 -13.61 -34.59
N TYR A 319 -19.86 -13.93 -35.07
CA TYR A 319 -19.13 -15.10 -34.63
C TYR A 319 -18.79 -15.05 -33.14
N LYS A 320 -18.24 -13.93 -32.66
CA LYS A 320 -17.90 -13.79 -31.24
C LYS A 320 -19.14 -13.73 -30.35
N THR A 321 -20.22 -13.12 -30.82
CA THR A 321 -21.51 -13.13 -30.08
C THR A 321 -22.06 -14.55 -29.99
N ALA A 322 -22.00 -15.34 -31.06
CA ALA A 322 -22.39 -16.75 -31.07
C ALA A 322 -21.59 -17.58 -30.04
N LEU A 323 -20.28 -17.36 -29.97
CA LEU A 323 -19.42 -18.01 -28.99
C LEU A 323 -19.74 -17.62 -27.54
N GLU A 324 -19.96 -16.33 -27.27
CA GLU A 324 -20.28 -15.84 -25.91
C GLU A 324 -21.67 -16.28 -25.45
N ALA A 325 -22.64 -16.32 -26.38
CA ALA A 325 -23.97 -16.85 -26.14
C ALA A 325 -23.99 -18.37 -25.96
N GLY A 326 -23.06 -19.09 -26.61
CA GLY A 326 -23.15 -20.53 -26.77
C GLY A 326 -24.29 -20.94 -27.70
N ASP A 327 -24.69 -20.04 -28.61
CA ASP A 327 -25.81 -20.24 -29.53
C ASP A 327 -25.35 -19.96 -30.96
N ALA A 328 -25.28 -21.01 -31.78
CA ALA A 328 -24.88 -20.88 -33.17
C ALA A 328 -25.93 -20.17 -34.04
N SER A 329 -27.18 -20.01 -33.57
CA SER A 329 -28.24 -19.32 -34.30
C SER A 329 -27.86 -17.87 -34.65
N HIS A 330 -26.94 -17.26 -33.90
CA HIS A 330 -26.37 -15.95 -34.20
C HIS A 330 -25.63 -15.89 -35.55
N CYS A 331 -25.13 -17.02 -36.08
CA CYS A 331 -24.51 -17.09 -37.40
C CYS A 331 -25.52 -16.94 -38.56
N GLN A 332 -26.82 -17.17 -38.32
CA GLN A 332 -27.84 -17.17 -39.38
C GLN A 332 -28.00 -15.81 -40.07
N TRP A 333 -27.58 -14.74 -39.39
CA TRP A 333 -27.67 -13.36 -39.85
C TRP A 333 -26.54 -12.97 -40.82
N ILE A 334 -25.57 -13.85 -41.08
CA ILE A 334 -24.52 -13.63 -42.07
C ILE A 334 -25.08 -13.95 -43.47
N GLU A 335 -25.11 -12.96 -44.36
CA GLU A 335 -25.68 -13.09 -45.71
C GLU A 335 -24.84 -14.01 -46.62
N SER A 336 -23.52 -13.85 -46.61
CA SER A 336 -22.61 -14.67 -47.44
C SER A 336 -22.60 -16.12 -46.94
N ASN A 337 -23.19 -17.03 -47.72
CA ASN A 337 -23.31 -18.46 -47.37
C ASN A 337 -21.96 -19.09 -46.96
N GLY A 338 -20.88 -18.85 -47.71
CA GLY A 338 -19.57 -19.42 -47.37
C GLY A 338 -18.95 -18.83 -46.08
N THR A 339 -19.27 -17.57 -45.76
CA THR A 339 -18.84 -16.95 -44.50
C THR A 339 -19.70 -17.42 -43.33
N ARG A 340 -21.01 -17.63 -43.56
CA ARG A 340 -21.95 -18.18 -42.59
C ARG A 340 -21.60 -19.61 -42.21
N ASP A 341 -21.30 -20.45 -43.18
CA ASP A 341 -20.89 -21.84 -43.00
C ASP A 341 -19.63 -21.93 -42.13
N LYS A 342 -18.66 -21.05 -42.36
CA LYS A 342 -17.47 -20.91 -41.50
C LYS A 342 -17.80 -20.48 -40.07
N CYS A 343 -18.79 -19.61 -39.87
CA CYS A 343 -19.25 -19.25 -38.52
C CYS A 343 -19.78 -20.49 -37.79
N TYR A 344 -20.69 -21.24 -38.42
CA TYR A 344 -21.24 -22.47 -37.85
C TYR A 344 -20.15 -23.50 -37.56
N HIS A 345 -19.24 -23.75 -38.50
CA HIS A 345 -18.11 -24.64 -38.32
C HIS A 345 -17.29 -24.25 -37.08
N ASN A 346 -16.87 -22.98 -37.00
CA ASN A 346 -16.01 -22.52 -35.93
C ASN A 346 -16.70 -22.56 -34.56
N VAL A 347 -18.00 -22.26 -34.49
CA VAL A 347 -18.80 -22.39 -33.26
C VAL A 347 -18.90 -23.85 -32.85
N ALA A 348 -19.25 -24.75 -33.78
CA ALA A 348 -19.36 -26.19 -33.55
C ALA A 348 -18.04 -26.77 -32.99
N VAL A 349 -16.92 -26.47 -33.65
CA VAL A 349 -15.59 -26.95 -33.26
C VAL A 349 -15.16 -26.40 -31.90
N THR A 350 -15.37 -25.10 -31.66
CA THR A 350 -14.97 -24.45 -30.40
C THR A 350 -15.79 -24.92 -29.22
N LYS A 351 -17.11 -25.13 -29.42
CA LYS A 351 -18.03 -25.59 -28.38
C LYS A 351 -18.16 -27.11 -28.27
N LYS A 352 -17.55 -27.84 -29.20
CA LYS A 352 -17.67 -29.30 -29.34
C LYS A 352 -19.13 -29.73 -29.48
N ASP A 353 -19.87 -29.06 -30.35
CA ASP A 353 -21.28 -29.34 -30.61
C ASP A 353 -21.47 -29.73 -32.08
N THR A 354 -21.43 -31.04 -32.35
CA THR A 354 -21.62 -31.62 -33.68
C THR A 354 -23.00 -31.30 -34.27
N ALA A 355 -24.01 -31.05 -33.44
CA ALA A 355 -25.36 -30.74 -33.91
C ALA A 355 -25.41 -29.41 -34.67
N VAL A 356 -24.49 -28.48 -34.38
CA VAL A 356 -24.39 -27.20 -35.09
C VAL A 356 -23.98 -27.38 -36.55
N CYS A 357 -23.18 -28.41 -36.88
CA CYS A 357 -22.70 -28.68 -38.25
C CYS A 357 -23.86 -28.92 -39.24
N ILE A 358 -25.06 -29.30 -38.77
CA ILE A 358 -26.23 -29.48 -39.64
C ILE A 358 -26.65 -28.20 -40.37
N ASN A 359 -26.29 -27.03 -39.82
CA ASN A 359 -26.64 -25.73 -40.38
C ASN A 359 -25.67 -25.25 -41.48
N ILE A 360 -24.60 -26.00 -41.75
CA ILE A 360 -23.62 -25.72 -42.81
C ILE A 360 -24.18 -26.20 -44.15
N GLN A 361 -24.21 -25.31 -45.15
CA GLN A 361 -24.73 -25.62 -46.49
C GLN A 361 -23.69 -26.24 -47.41
N ASP A 362 -22.43 -25.78 -47.35
CA ASP A 362 -21.34 -26.36 -48.09
C ASP A 362 -21.01 -27.76 -47.54
N GLU A 363 -21.25 -28.78 -48.36
CA GLU A 363 -21.13 -30.17 -47.92
C GLU A 363 -19.69 -30.57 -47.60
N HIS A 364 -18.70 -29.93 -48.22
CA HIS A 364 -17.31 -30.15 -47.86
C HIS A 364 -16.99 -29.58 -46.47
N GLU A 365 -17.39 -28.33 -46.20
CA GLU A 365 -17.20 -27.67 -44.90
C GLU A 365 -17.98 -28.36 -43.78
N LYS A 366 -19.16 -28.90 -44.08
CA LYS A 366 -19.97 -29.68 -43.14
C LYS A 366 -19.26 -30.96 -42.72
N ASN A 367 -18.78 -31.75 -43.68
CA ASN A 367 -18.01 -32.96 -43.39
C ASN A 367 -16.74 -32.63 -42.61
N ASN A 368 -16.07 -31.51 -42.93
CA ASN A 368 -14.92 -31.05 -42.16
C ASN A 368 -15.30 -30.71 -40.70
N CYS A 369 -16.41 -29.99 -40.51
CA CYS A 369 -16.95 -29.63 -39.18
C CYS A 369 -17.15 -30.88 -38.32
N GLU A 370 -17.91 -31.87 -38.82
CA GLU A 370 -18.23 -33.12 -38.12
C GLU A 370 -16.95 -33.86 -37.69
N ASN A 371 -16.01 -34.04 -38.63
CA ASN A 371 -14.73 -34.70 -38.37
C ASN A 371 -13.89 -33.97 -37.30
N TYR A 372 -13.78 -32.63 -37.37
CA TYR A 372 -13.01 -31.86 -36.39
C TYR A 372 -13.66 -31.87 -35.00
N THR A 373 -14.98 -31.79 -34.92
CA THR A 373 -15.70 -31.88 -33.65
C THR A 373 -15.51 -33.25 -32.98
N GLU A 374 -15.65 -34.35 -33.72
CA GLU A 374 -15.50 -35.72 -33.21
C GLU A 374 -14.06 -36.03 -32.77
N LEU A 375 -13.05 -35.58 -33.53
CA LEU A 375 -11.64 -35.74 -33.15
C LEU A 375 -11.31 -35.00 -31.85
N ASN A 376 -11.91 -33.84 -31.62
CA ASN A 376 -11.70 -33.04 -30.41
C ASN A 376 -12.45 -33.58 -29.18
N GLU A 377 -13.49 -34.39 -29.36
CA GLU A 377 -14.12 -35.16 -28.28
C GLU A 377 -13.22 -36.30 -27.81
N LEU A 378 -12.54 -36.98 -28.74
CA LEU A 378 -11.65 -38.11 -28.43
C LEU A 378 -10.33 -37.72 -27.74
N GLN A 379 -9.84 -36.49 -27.96
CA GLN A 379 -8.58 -35.99 -27.38
C GLN A 379 -8.74 -35.26 -26.04
N GLY A 380 -9.98 -35.01 -25.60
CA GLY A 380 -10.29 -34.23 -24.39
C GLY A 380 -10.72 -35.05 -23.16
N ASN A 381 -10.60 -36.37 -23.20
CA ASN A 381 -10.89 -37.30 -22.10
C ASN A 381 -9.63 -37.76 -21.37
#